data_AF-A0A016W5G3-F1
#
_entry.id   AF-A0A016W5G3-F1
#
_cell.length_a   1.000
_cell.length_b   1.000
_cell.length_c   1.000
_cell.angle_alpha   90.00
_cell.angle_beta   90.00
_cell.angle_gamma   90.00
#
_symmetry.space_group_name_H-M   'P 1'
#
loop_
_entity.id
_entity.type
_entity.pdbx_description
1 polymer ?
#
loop_
_entity_poly.entity_id
_entity_poly.type
_entity_poly.pdbx_seq_one_letter_code
_entity_poly.pdbx_strand_id
1 'polypeptide(L)'
;MALIDVISVAQISSVFTSCVMDDVTRNKIRERHEKFHPTTDRPKYECALERMAKDYVTVHGYLLPSTYGAIHVSAGGASIDNKLDKAFKFAEWSNVKQAGKRGLTPNMYGCYLDERNSHLTCVYDTMLVLSTLQV
;
A
#
# COMPACT_ATOMS: atom_id res chain seq x y z
N MET A 1 2.41 55.15 -9.74
CA MET A 1 2.79 53.87 -10.37
C MET A 1 3.79 53.17 -9.46
N ALA A 2 3.34 52.11 -8.80
CA ALA A 2 4.16 51.00 -8.32
C ALA A 2 3.16 49.88 -7.95
N LEU A 3 2.89 49.01 -8.92
CA LEU A 3 2.38 47.67 -8.64
C LEU A 3 3.46 46.95 -7.84
N ILE A 4 3.13 46.40 -6.68
CA ILE A 4 3.93 45.31 -6.11
C ILE A 4 2.96 44.20 -5.69
N ASP A 5 3.15 43.13 -6.44
CA ASP A 5 2.62 41.78 -6.46
C ASP A 5 1.87 41.24 -5.24
N VAL A 6 0.69 40.71 -5.55
CA VAL A 6 -0.03 39.70 -4.78
C VAL A 6 0.84 38.43 -4.77
N ILE A 7 1.56 38.18 -3.67
CA ILE A 7 2.27 36.91 -3.49
C ILE A 7 1.23 35.81 -3.32
N SER A 8 1.08 34.99 -4.36
CA SER A 8 0.26 33.78 -4.42
C SER A 8 0.47 32.86 -3.21
N VAL A 9 -0.52 32.80 -2.32
CA VAL A 9 -0.69 31.72 -1.35
C VAL A 9 -1.27 30.51 -2.09
N ALA A 10 -0.46 29.85 -2.91
CA ALA A 10 -0.90 28.71 -3.72
C ALA A 10 0.16 27.60 -3.84
N GLN A 11 0.99 27.38 -2.82
CA GLN A 11 1.94 26.25 -2.81
C GLN A 11 2.13 25.67 -1.41
N ILE A 12 1.10 24.99 -0.85
CA ILE A 12 1.31 24.11 0.32
C ILE A 12 0.73 22.69 0.11
N SER A 13 -0.08 22.43 -0.93
CA SER A 13 -0.79 21.13 -1.01
C SER A 13 -0.15 20.05 -1.91
N SER A 14 0.97 20.34 -2.62
CA SER A 14 1.47 19.42 -3.67
C SER A 14 2.61 18.48 -3.28
N VAL A 15 3.05 18.47 -2.01
CA VAL A 15 4.25 17.70 -1.61
C VAL A 15 3.92 16.25 -1.22
N PHE A 16 2.64 15.88 -1.11
CA PHE A 16 2.25 14.57 -0.57
C PHE A 16 1.72 13.55 -1.60
N THR A 17 1.55 13.93 -2.87
CA THR A 17 0.83 13.11 -3.86
C THR A 17 1.69 12.20 -4.73
N SER A 18 3.02 12.35 -4.74
CA SER A 18 3.86 11.43 -5.53
C SER A 18 4.08 10.11 -4.79
N CYS A 19 3.86 9.01 -5.50
CA CYS A 19 4.26 7.69 -5.04
C CYS A 19 5.80 7.61 -4.90
N VAL A 20 6.28 6.73 -4.04
CA VAL A 20 7.69 6.54 -3.64
C VAL A 20 8.39 5.38 -4.35
N MET A 21 7.64 4.46 -4.94
CA MET A 21 8.07 3.32 -5.73
C MET A 21 7.95 3.64 -7.22
N ASP A 22 8.77 2.98 -8.05
CA ASP A 22 8.71 3.16 -9.50
C ASP A 22 7.40 2.63 -10.11
N ASP A 23 6.99 3.21 -11.24
CA ASP A 23 5.73 2.86 -11.91
C ASP A 23 5.70 1.40 -12.39
N VAL A 24 6.85 0.83 -12.78
CA VAL A 24 6.89 -0.55 -13.30
C VAL A 24 6.56 -1.54 -12.20
N THR A 25 7.19 -1.42 -11.03
CA THR A 25 6.91 -2.26 -9.86
C THR A 25 5.49 -2.05 -9.35
N ARG A 26 5.04 -0.79 -9.28
CA ARG A 26 3.66 -0.45 -8.88
C ARG A 26 2.62 -1.09 -9.79
N ASN A 27 2.78 -0.98 -11.11
CA ASN A 27 1.84 -1.56 -12.06
C ASN A 27 1.81 -3.09 -11.95
N LYS A 28 2.98 -3.74 -11.77
CA LYS A 28 3.07 -5.19 -11.54
C LYS A 28 2.35 -5.65 -10.26
N ILE A 29 2.36 -4.84 -9.20
CA ILE A 29 1.62 -5.12 -7.96
C ILE A 29 0.12 -4.95 -8.19
N ARG A 30 -0.30 -3.91 -8.93
CA ARG A 30 -1.70 -3.66 -9.28
C ARG A 30 -2.30 -4.82 -10.08
N GLU A 31 -1.61 -5.26 -11.13
CA GLU A 31 -2.03 -6.39 -11.96
C GLU A 31 -2.24 -7.67 -11.14
N ARG A 32 -1.38 -7.91 -10.14
CA ARG A 32 -1.53 -9.06 -9.25
C ARG A 32 -2.73 -8.89 -8.32
N HIS A 33 -2.90 -7.73 -7.69
CA HIS A 33 -4.11 -7.44 -6.90
C HIS A 33 -5.40 -7.64 -7.69
N GLU A 34 -5.44 -7.20 -8.95
CA GLU A 34 -6.59 -7.36 -9.83
C GLU A 34 -6.94 -8.85 -10.07
N LYS A 35 -5.93 -9.71 -10.20
CA LYS A 35 -6.15 -11.18 -10.31
C LYS A 35 -6.71 -11.79 -9.03
N PHE A 36 -6.44 -11.21 -7.86
CA PHE A 36 -6.99 -11.68 -6.57
C PHE A 36 -8.41 -11.20 -6.29
N HIS A 37 -8.83 -10.09 -6.90
CA HIS A 37 -10.15 -9.46 -6.75
C HIS A 37 -10.94 -9.47 -8.07
N PRO A 38 -11.53 -10.60 -8.48
CA PRO A 38 -12.26 -10.68 -9.75
C PRO A 38 -13.59 -9.91 -9.76
N THR A 39 -14.09 -9.44 -8.62
CA THR A 39 -15.35 -8.68 -8.49
C THR A 39 -15.18 -7.20 -8.85
N THR A 40 -16.30 -6.48 -9.01
CA THR A 40 -16.38 -5.07 -9.39
C THR A 40 -15.97 -4.09 -8.29
N ASP A 41 -16.06 -4.48 -7.01
CA ASP A 41 -15.60 -3.66 -5.87
C ASP A 41 -14.11 -3.91 -5.58
N ARG A 42 -13.24 -3.35 -6.42
CA ARG A 42 -11.78 -3.45 -6.26
C ARG A 42 -11.26 -2.23 -5.51
N PRO A 43 -10.36 -2.42 -4.52
CA PRO A 43 -9.73 -1.29 -3.88
C PRO A 43 -8.87 -0.51 -4.89
N LYS A 44 -8.88 0.82 -4.80
CA LYS A 44 -8.07 1.72 -5.63
C LYS A 44 -6.66 1.84 -5.07
N TYR A 45 -5.67 1.99 -5.95
CA TYR A 45 -4.30 2.20 -5.53
C TYR A 45 -4.07 3.67 -5.13
N GLU A 46 -3.52 3.93 -3.95
CA GLU A 46 -3.27 5.28 -3.42
C GLU A 46 -1.81 5.48 -2.99
N CYS A 47 -1.16 6.53 -3.52
CA CYS A 47 0.24 6.85 -3.22
C CYS A 47 0.47 7.18 -1.73
N ALA A 48 -0.54 7.69 -1.03
CA ALA A 48 -0.45 7.95 0.41
C ALA A 48 -0.30 6.64 1.21
N LEU A 49 -1.04 5.59 0.83
CA LEU A 49 -0.93 4.27 1.44
C LEU A 49 0.36 3.56 1.05
N GLU A 50 0.87 3.79 -0.15
CA GLU A 50 2.20 3.34 -0.56
C GLU A 50 3.30 3.92 0.35
N ARG A 51 3.22 5.22 0.66
CA ARG A 51 4.15 5.86 1.59
C ARG A 51 4.01 5.30 3.01
N MET A 52 2.79 5.10 3.50
CA MET A 52 2.59 4.44 4.80
C MET A 52 3.19 3.03 4.84
N ALA A 53 3.06 2.26 3.74
CA ALA A 53 3.67 0.93 3.64
C ALA A 53 5.21 0.99 3.69
N LYS A 54 5.82 2.02 3.09
CA LYS A 54 7.25 2.29 3.19
C LYS A 54 7.64 2.68 4.62
N ASP A 55 6.93 3.62 5.23
CA ASP A 55 7.25 4.10 6.57
C ASP A 55 7.11 2.96 7.60
N TYR A 56 6.12 2.11 7.44
CA TYR A 56 5.91 0.90 8.25
C TYR A 56 7.11 -0.05 8.29
N VAL A 57 7.90 -0.12 7.22
CA VAL A 57 9.08 -1.00 7.17
C VAL A 57 10.43 -0.28 7.31
N THR A 58 10.46 1.04 7.12
CA THR A 58 11.72 1.80 7.10
C THR A 58 11.89 2.73 8.29
N VAL A 59 10.80 3.15 8.95
CA VAL A 59 10.84 4.06 10.10
C VAL A 59 10.70 3.24 11.38
N HIS A 60 11.77 3.24 12.18
CA HIS A 60 11.79 2.53 13.46
C HIS A 60 10.69 3.07 14.40
N GLY A 61 9.85 2.18 14.92
CA GLY A 61 8.75 2.53 15.83
C GLY A 61 7.52 3.14 15.15
N TYR A 62 7.43 3.09 13.82
CA TYR A 62 6.22 3.51 13.12
C TYR A 62 5.05 2.59 13.47
N LEU A 63 3.98 3.18 14.02
CA LEU A 63 2.74 2.48 14.33
C LEU A 63 1.70 2.83 13.28
N LEU A 64 1.21 1.82 12.58
CA LEU A 64 0.10 1.99 11.65
C LEU A 64 -1.16 2.36 12.45
N PRO A 65 -1.95 3.37 12.04
CA PRO A 65 -3.18 3.71 12.76
C PRO A 65 -4.15 2.54 12.77
N SER A 66 -4.89 2.36 13.88
CA SER A 66 -5.71 1.16 14.13
C SER A 66 -6.85 0.93 13.13
N THR A 67 -7.22 1.95 12.35
CA THR A 67 -8.23 1.85 11.29
C THR A 67 -7.70 1.21 10.02
N TYR A 68 -6.39 1.15 9.84
CA TYR A 68 -5.72 0.61 8.66
C TYR A 68 -5.30 -0.84 8.90
N GLY A 69 -5.40 -1.65 7.86
CA GLY A 69 -4.85 -3.00 7.83
C GLY A 69 -3.52 -3.04 7.09
N ALA A 70 -2.65 -3.97 7.46
CA ALA A 70 -1.44 -4.26 6.68
C ALA A 70 -1.26 -5.76 6.46
N ILE A 71 -0.75 -6.10 5.27
CA ILE A 71 -0.19 -7.41 4.95
C ILE A 71 1.30 -7.20 4.70
N HIS A 72 2.13 -7.91 5.45
CA HIS A 72 3.58 -7.88 5.31
C HIS A 72 4.07 -9.31 5.05
N VAL A 73 4.60 -9.56 3.86
CA VAL A 73 4.98 -10.91 3.42
C VAL A 73 6.36 -10.90 2.77
N SER A 74 7.06 -12.03 2.85
CA SER A 74 8.35 -12.19 2.19
C SER A 74 8.20 -12.28 0.68
N ALA A 75 8.93 -11.43 -0.04
CA ALA A 75 8.99 -11.32 -1.49
C ALA A 75 10.39 -11.70 -2.00
N GLY A 76 10.71 -13.00 -1.96
CA GLY A 76 12.02 -13.52 -2.41
C GLY A 76 12.02 -13.98 -3.88
N GLY A 77 13.15 -13.79 -4.57
CA GLY A 77 13.32 -14.20 -5.96
C GLY A 77 14.38 -13.39 -6.71
N ALA A 78 14.82 -13.90 -7.86
CA ALA A 78 15.86 -13.25 -8.68
C ALA A 78 15.34 -12.04 -9.49
N SER A 79 14.04 -11.97 -9.75
CA SER A 79 13.40 -10.87 -10.49
C SER A 79 12.23 -10.30 -9.70
N ILE A 80 11.82 -9.07 -10.01
CA ILE A 80 10.63 -8.44 -9.42
C ILE A 80 9.40 -9.35 -9.62
N ASP A 81 9.23 -9.96 -10.80
CA ASP A 81 8.10 -10.86 -11.04
C ASP A 81 8.14 -12.09 -10.13
N ASN A 82 9.30 -12.72 -9.94
CA ASN A 82 9.42 -13.87 -9.04
C ASN A 82 9.15 -13.48 -7.59
N LYS A 83 9.66 -12.32 -7.16
CA LYS A 83 9.43 -11.77 -5.81
C LYS A 83 7.94 -11.56 -5.57
N LEU A 84 7.27 -10.90 -6.50
CA LEU A 84 5.83 -10.63 -6.39
C LEU A 84 5.02 -11.93 -6.50
N ASP A 85 5.30 -12.82 -7.44
CA ASP A 85 4.57 -14.09 -7.58
C ASP A 85 4.69 -14.96 -6.32
N LYS A 86 5.84 -14.92 -5.64
CA LYS A 86 6.02 -15.56 -4.33
C LYS A 86 5.20 -14.86 -3.25
N ALA A 87 5.29 -13.53 -3.16
CA ALA A 87 4.56 -12.74 -2.17
C ALA A 87 3.06 -12.96 -2.26
N PHE A 88 2.49 -13.01 -3.46
CA PHE A 88 1.05 -13.17 -3.68
C PHE A 88 0.53 -14.61 -3.47
N LYS A 89 1.40 -15.60 -3.24
CA LYS A 89 0.97 -16.98 -2.89
C LYS A 89 0.69 -17.19 -1.40
N PHE A 90 1.00 -16.21 -0.56
CA PHE A 90 0.83 -16.28 0.89
C PHE A 90 -0.66 -16.40 1.30
N ALA A 91 -0.92 -17.06 2.43
CA ALA A 91 -2.30 -17.29 2.89
C ALA A 91 -2.96 -16.02 3.43
N GLU A 92 -2.15 -15.03 3.82
CA GLU A 92 -2.51 -13.73 4.35
C GLU A 92 -3.42 -12.95 3.39
N TRP A 93 -3.32 -13.17 2.07
CA TRP A 93 -4.22 -12.59 1.08
C TRP A 93 -5.66 -13.11 1.19
N SER A 94 -5.86 -14.27 1.81
CA SER A 94 -7.20 -14.76 2.14
C SER A 94 -7.91 -13.85 3.15
N ASN A 95 -7.17 -13.10 3.98
CA ASN A 95 -7.72 -12.16 4.94
C ASN A 95 -8.47 -11.02 4.23
N VAL A 96 -7.95 -10.54 3.09
CA VAL A 96 -8.64 -9.52 2.29
C VAL A 96 -9.97 -10.04 1.75
N LYS A 97 -10.00 -11.31 1.31
CA LYS A 97 -11.25 -11.97 0.87
C LYS A 97 -12.23 -12.19 2.02
N GLN A 98 -11.73 -12.54 3.21
CA GLN A 98 -12.55 -12.72 4.41
C GLN A 98 -13.13 -11.39 4.92
N ALA A 99 -12.35 -10.31 4.89
CA ALA A 99 -12.80 -8.97 5.22
C ALA A 99 -13.96 -8.55 4.31
N GLY A 100 -13.85 -8.80 3.00
CA GLY A 100 -14.93 -8.51 2.05
C GLY A 100 -16.22 -9.29 2.34
N LYS A 101 -16.13 -10.57 2.73
CA LYS A 101 -17.31 -11.35 3.15
C LYS A 101 -18.02 -10.80 4.40
N ARG A 102 -17.32 -9.99 5.20
CA ARG A 102 -17.85 -9.35 6.43
C ARG A 102 -18.30 -7.90 6.20
N GLY A 103 -18.31 -7.42 4.95
CA GLY A 103 -18.62 -6.03 4.63
C GLY A 103 -17.50 -5.04 4.95
N LEU A 104 -16.29 -5.53 5.21
CA LEU A 104 -15.08 -4.73 5.48
C LEU A 104 -14.14 -4.74 4.27
N THR A 105 -14.70 -4.64 3.06
CA THR A 105 -13.90 -4.55 1.84
C THR A 105 -13.13 -3.22 1.85
N PRO A 106 -11.79 -3.23 1.74
CA PRO A 106 -11.04 -2.00 1.59
C PRO A 106 -11.48 -1.23 0.34
N ASN A 107 -11.55 0.09 0.41
CA ASN A 107 -11.76 0.92 -0.77
C ASN A 107 -10.44 1.33 -1.41
N MET A 108 -9.37 1.37 -0.62
CA MET A 108 -8.06 1.85 -1.05
C MET A 108 -6.95 0.98 -0.49
N TYR A 109 -5.86 0.86 -1.25
CA TYR A 109 -4.65 0.20 -0.81
C TYR A 109 -3.42 0.88 -1.40
N GLY A 110 -2.26 0.63 -0.81
CA GLY A 110 -0.97 1.02 -1.38
C GLY A 110 0.11 0.08 -0.87
N CYS A 111 1.10 -0.21 -1.70
CA CYS A 111 2.08 -1.24 -1.39
C CYS A 111 3.50 -0.81 -1.68
N TYR A 112 4.41 -1.13 -0.78
CA TYR A 112 5.84 -0.90 -0.94
C TYR A 112 6.59 -2.23 -0.99
N LEU A 113 7.41 -2.42 -2.04
CA LEU A 113 8.35 -3.52 -2.14
C LEU A 113 9.71 -3.05 -1.61
N ASP A 114 10.10 -3.55 -0.45
CA ASP A 114 11.46 -3.38 0.06
C ASP A 114 12.37 -4.40 -0.62
N GLU A 115 13.10 -3.94 -1.63
CA GLU A 115 14.01 -4.80 -2.39
C GLU A 115 15.20 -5.30 -1.58
N ARG A 116 15.63 -4.54 -0.57
CA ARG A 116 16.81 -4.86 0.25
C ARG A 116 16.51 -6.01 1.17
N ASN A 117 15.37 -5.94 1.85
CA ASN A 117 14.93 -6.99 2.77
C ASN A 117 14.09 -8.06 2.09
N SER A 118 13.70 -7.86 0.82
CA SER A 118 12.85 -8.78 0.07
C SER A 118 11.50 -8.99 0.75
N HIS A 119 10.81 -7.89 1.06
CA HIS A 119 9.47 -7.90 1.64
C HIS A 119 8.51 -7.03 0.83
N LEU A 120 7.27 -7.50 0.68
CA LEU A 120 6.16 -6.72 0.16
C LEU A 120 5.24 -6.35 1.34
N THR A 121 5.04 -5.05 1.54
CA THR A 121 4.07 -4.53 2.50
C THR A 121 2.94 -3.86 1.75
N CYS A 122 1.70 -4.22 2.03
CA CYS A 122 0.52 -3.55 1.53
C CYS A 122 -0.32 -3.02 2.69
N VAL A 123 -0.67 -1.74 2.64
CA VAL A 123 -1.53 -1.05 3.60
C VAL A 123 -2.89 -0.81 2.96
N TYR A 124 -3.95 -0.98 3.74
CA TYR A 124 -5.34 -0.87 3.34
C TYR A 124 -6.05 0.13 4.23
N ASP A 125 -6.97 0.90 3.66
CA ASP A 125 -7.80 1.89 4.38
C ASP A 125 -8.85 1.26 5.33
N THR A 126 -8.86 -0.06 5.42
CA THR A 126 -9.74 -0.83 6.30
C THR A 126 -8.92 -1.92 6.99
N MET A 127 -9.26 -2.17 8.26
CA MET A 127 -8.70 -3.27 9.03
C MET A 127 -9.07 -4.62 8.39
N LEU A 128 -8.05 -5.40 7.99
CA LEU A 128 -8.26 -6.65 7.24
C LEU A 128 -8.62 -7.86 8.11
N VAL A 129 -8.22 -7.89 9.39
CA VAL A 129 -8.64 -8.88 10.40
C VAL A 129 -8.45 -8.32 11.81
N LEU A 130 -9.41 -8.55 12.71
CA LEU A 130 -9.19 -8.56 14.17
C LEU A 130 -8.29 -9.76 14.53
N SER A 131 -6.98 -9.61 14.40
CA SER A 131 -6.01 -10.58 14.91
C SER A 131 -4.94 -9.84 15.70
N THR A 132 -5.14 -9.87 17.01
CA THR A 132 -4.16 -9.79 18.10
C THR A 132 -2.72 -9.51 17.70
N LEU A 133 -2.15 -8.47 18.33
CA LEU A 133 -0.72 -8.36 18.65
C LEU A 133 0.00 -9.72 18.54
N GLN A 134 0.93 -9.84 17.60
CA GLN A 134 2.12 -10.61 17.88
C GLN A 134 3.24 -9.59 18.03
N VAL A 135 3.54 -9.35 19.30
CA VAL A 135 4.73 -8.71 19.85
C VAL A 135 5.98 -9.42 19.34
#